data_AF-G1FLC7-F1
#
_entry.id   AF-G1FLC7-F1
#
_cell.length_a   1.000
_cell.length_b   1.000
_cell.length_c   1.000
_cell.angle_alpha   90.00
_cell.angle_beta   90.00
_cell.angle_gamma   90.00
#
_symmetry.space_group_name_H-M   'P 1'
#
loop_
_entity.id
_entity.type
_entity.pdbx_description
1 polymer ?
#
loop_
_entity_poly.entity_id
_entity_poly.type
_entity_poly.pdbx_seq_one_letter_code
_entity_poly.pdbx_strand_id
1 'polypeptide(L)'
;MYILKKEKIIFNIKYKMNFKPKFNSYSKLLKNTQTNFIFCRNFIFLILIVEYLLKVDLNYNRLINFKYSLFFKKYKKNIGSIIRAPYKNKTSQFKLKLERYYLFLIFSFNIPNKIQVNSQLDLKLLLDKIIKPYKFFESTLITQDYRKINIPIEFKIIN
;
A
#
# COMPACT_ATOMS: atom_id res chain seq x y z
N MET A 1 6.58 39.36 -1.54
CA MET A 1 6.94 37.95 -1.82
C MET A 1 5.79 37.07 -1.36
N TYR A 2 4.91 36.63 -2.26
CA TYR A 2 3.76 35.80 -1.89
C TYR A 2 4.24 34.35 -1.66
N ILE A 3 4.20 33.89 -0.42
CA ILE A 3 4.44 32.47 -0.11
C ILE A 3 3.22 31.70 -0.62
N LEU A 4 3.33 31.07 -1.79
CA LEU A 4 2.33 30.11 -2.26
C LEU A 4 2.20 29.00 -1.21
N LYS A 5 1.02 28.93 -0.57
CA LYS A 5 0.73 27.92 0.44
C LYS A 5 0.70 26.54 -0.23
N LYS A 6 1.76 25.77 -0.04
CA LYS A 6 1.87 24.41 -0.60
C LYS A 6 0.95 23.47 0.18
N GLU A 7 -0.01 22.91 -0.52
CA GLU A 7 -0.96 21.94 0.03
C GLU A 7 -0.45 20.52 -0.27
N LYS A 8 -0.77 19.56 0.60
CA LYS A 8 -0.15 18.22 0.55
C LYS A 8 -1.20 17.15 0.30
N ILE A 9 -1.00 16.36 -0.76
CA ILE A 9 -1.77 15.15 -1.00
C ILE A 9 -1.05 13.97 -0.35
N ILE A 10 -1.80 13.13 0.35
CA ILE A 10 -1.27 11.95 1.06
C ILE A 10 -2.01 10.71 0.61
N PHE A 11 -1.25 9.71 0.18
CA PHE A 11 -1.72 8.37 -0.13
C PHE A 11 -1.22 7.42 0.94
N ASN A 12 -2.12 6.58 1.45
CA ASN A 12 -1.79 5.50 2.39
C ASN A 12 -2.41 4.22 1.87
N ILE A 13 -1.56 3.26 1.51
CA ILE A 13 -1.96 1.99 0.92
C ILE A 13 -1.42 0.86 1.79
N LYS A 14 -2.28 -0.09 2.12
CA LYS A 14 -1.96 -1.29 2.87
C LYS A 14 -2.09 -2.49 1.95
N TYR A 15 -1.02 -3.25 1.83
CA TYR A 15 -0.95 -4.49 1.07
C TYR A 15 -0.92 -5.69 2.00
N LYS A 16 -1.52 -6.80 1.57
CA LYS A 16 -1.46 -8.10 2.24
C LYS A 16 -0.64 -9.09 1.42
N MET A 17 0.14 -9.90 2.13
CA MET A 17 1.01 -10.93 1.58
C MET A 17 0.97 -12.14 2.52
N ASN A 18 0.92 -13.35 1.97
CA ASN A 18 0.89 -14.58 2.78
C ASN A 18 2.31 -15.09 3.09
N PHE A 19 3.25 -14.89 2.16
CA PHE A 19 4.64 -15.33 2.33
C PHE A 19 5.52 -14.20 2.88
N LYS A 20 6.68 -14.57 3.43
CA LYS A 20 7.65 -13.62 3.98
C LYS A 20 8.19 -12.71 2.86
N PRO A 21 8.36 -11.40 3.10
CA PRO A 21 9.15 -10.55 2.20
C PRO A 21 10.62 -10.98 2.25
N LYS A 22 11.31 -10.92 1.12
CA LYS A 22 12.76 -11.13 1.05
C LYS A 22 13.45 -9.81 0.72
N PHE A 23 14.30 -9.34 1.61
CA PHE A 23 15.09 -8.12 1.38
C PHE A 23 16.26 -8.41 0.45
N ASN A 24 16.63 -7.44 -0.41
CA ASN A 24 17.66 -7.63 -1.45
C ASN A 24 19.05 -7.95 -0.90
N SER A 25 19.39 -7.49 0.31
CA SER A 25 20.67 -7.80 0.98
C SER A 25 20.82 -9.29 1.31
N TYR A 26 19.73 -10.05 1.39
CA TYR A 26 19.75 -11.48 1.67
C TYR A 26 20.05 -12.36 0.46
N SER A 27 20.16 -11.82 -0.76
CA SER A 27 20.37 -12.67 -1.96
C SER A 27 21.74 -13.35 -2.00
N LYS A 28 22.79 -12.71 -1.45
CA LYS A 28 24.17 -13.22 -1.47
C LYS A 28 24.55 -14.13 -0.29
N LEU A 29 23.73 -14.17 0.77
CA LEU A 29 24.06 -14.80 2.06
C LEU A 29 22.91 -15.67 2.62
N LEU A 30 22.11 -16.28 1.76
CA LEU A 30 21.17 -17.31 2.23
C LEU A 30 21.97 -18.53 2.67
N LYS A 31 21.79 -18.95 3.92
CA LYS A 31 22.20 -20.29 4.36
C LYS A 31 21.50 -21.32 3.46
N ASN A 32 22.21 -22.36 3.03
CA ASN A 32 21.68 -23.42 2.16
C ASN A 32 20.36 -24.04 2.69
N THR A 33 20.10 -23.97 4.00
CA THR A 33 18.87 -24.43 4.64
C THR A 33 17.63 -23.56 4.39
N GLN A 34 17.80 -22.36 3.82
CA GLN A 34 16.70 -21.40 3.60
C GLN A 34 16.39 -21.14 2.12
N THR A 35 17.05 -21.84 1.20
CA THR A 35 16.88 -21.64 -0.26
C THR A 35 15.52 -22.10 -0.76
N ASN A 36 14.95 -23.15 -0.16
CA ASN A 36 13.67 -23.75 -0.55
C ASN A 36 12.44 -23.00 -0.01
N PHE A 37 12.61 -21.92 0.76
CA PHE A 37 11.46 -21.14 1.24
C PHE A 37 10.83 -20.31 0.12
N ILE A 38 9.50 -20.27 0.10
CA ILE A 38 8.72 -19.38 -0.76
C ILE A 38 8.71 -17.97 -0.14
N PHE A 39 9.07 -16.97 -0.93
CA PHE A 39 9.11 -15.56 -0.52
C PHE A 39 8.33 -14.67 -1.48
N CYS A 40 7.73 -13.61 -0.95
CA CYS A 40 7.28 -12.48 -1.76
C CYS A 40 8.47 -11.56 -2.06
N ARG A 41 9.21 -11.84 -3.14
CA ARG A 41 10.44 -11.08 -3.49
C ARG A 41 10.15 -9.71 -4.10
N ASN A 42 9.17 -9.60 -4.99
CA ASN A 42 9.09 -8.47 -5.91
C ASN A 42 8.33 -7.25 -5.37
N PHE A 43 8.15 -7.08 -4.05
CA PHE A 43 7.40 -5.93 -3.49
C PHE A 43 8.01 -4.56 -3.79
N ILE A 44 9.27 -4.55 -4.23
CA ILE A 44 10.03 -3.36 -4.62
C ILE A 44 9.43 -2.67 -5.86
N PHE A 45 8.59 -3.36 -6.65
CA PHE A 45 7.89 -2.73 -7.79
C PHE A 45 7.15 -1.45 -7.38
N LEU A 46 6.64 -1.41 -6.13
CA LEU A 46 5.95 -0.25 -5.56
C LEU A 46 6.86 0.99 -5.46
N ILE A 47 8.12 0.80 -5.08
CA ILE A 47 9.12 1.87 -5.04
C ILE A 47 9.50 2.26 -6.46
N LEU A 48 9.75 1.28 -7.33
CA LEU A 48 10.22 1.53 -8.69
C LEU A 48 9.21 2.35 -9.50
N ILE A 49 7.91 2.05 -9.40
CA ILE A 49 6.91 2.83 -10.12
C ILE A 49 6.84 4.25 -9.55
N VAL A 50 6.94 4.41 -8.23
CA VAL A 50 6.97 5.72 -7.59
C VAL A 50 8.18 6.54 -8.06
N GLU A 51 9.38 5.95 -8.09
CA GLU A 51 10.60 6.62 -8.58
C GLU A 51 10.55 6.89 -10.08
N TYR A 52 9.94 6.00 -10.87
CA TYR A 52 9.72 6.22 -12.29
C TYR A 52 8.79 7.42 -12.53
N LEU A 53 7.64 7.47 -11.84
CA LEU A 53 6.71 8.59 -11.92
C LEU A 53 7.39 9.90 -11.52
N LEU A 54 8.24 9.87 -10.49
CA LEU A 54 9.03 11.05 -10.11
C LEU A 54 9.97 11.53 -11.21
N LYS A 55 10.69 10.62 -11.87
CA LYS A 55 11.57 10.99 -12.98
C LYS A 55 10.79 11.57 -14.16
N VAL A 56 9.63 11.01 -14.47
CA VAL A 56 8.77 11.52 -15.55
C VAL A 56 8.22 12.91 -15.20
N ASP A 57 7.76 13.12 -13.97
CA ASP A 57 7.17 14.39 -13.53
C ASP A 57 8.21 15.49 -13.22
N LEU A 58 9.46 15.14 -12.92
CA LEU A 58 10.56 16.11 -12.79
C LEU A 58 10.75 16.94 -14.08
N ASN A 59 10.44 16.38 -15.25
CA ASN A 59 10.44 17.15 -16.51
C ASN A 59 9.37 18.25 -16.53
N TYR A 60 8.35 18.18 -15.65
CA TYR A 60 7.27 19.15 -15.58
C TYR A 60 7.37 20.13 -14.39
N ASN A 61 8.39 20.04 -13.53
CA ASN A 61 8.64 20.95 -12.38
C ASN A 61 7.46 21.19 -11.41
N ARG A 62 6.36 20.43 -11.51
CA ARG A 62 5.11 20.69 -10.76
C ARG A 62 5.06 20.02 -9.39
N LEU A 63 5.81 18.93 -9.17
CA LEU A 63 5.79 18.13 -7.95
C LEU A 63 7.06 18.35 -7.13
N ILE A 64 7.12 19.50 -6.45
CA ILE A 64 8.36 20.03 -5.87
C ILE A 64 8.81 19.27 -4.60
N ASN A 65 8.03 18.36 -4.03
CA ASN A 65 8.44 17.61 -2.84
C ASN A 65 7.69 16.28 -2.75
N PHE A 66 8.31 15.20 -3.20
CA PHE A 66 7.78 13.86 -3.01
C PHE A 66 8.48 13.16 -1.85
N LYS A 67 7.69 12.54 -0.97
CA LYS A 67 8.19 11.71 0.14
C LYS A 67 7.43 10.40 0.14
N TYR A 68 8.14 9.29 0.24
CA TYR A 68 7.54 7.98 0.50
C TYR A 68 8.17 7.30 1.71
N SER A 69 7.41 6.40 2.32
CA SER A 69 7.85 5.54 3.41
C SER A 69 7.19 4.18 3.28
N LEU A 70 7.95 3.14 3.58
CA LEU A 70 7.49 1.75 3.58
C LEU A 70 7.68 1.14 4.96
N PHE A 71 6.64 0.47 5.46
CA PHE A 71 6.68 -0.22 6.74
C PHE A 71 6.07 -1.62 6.64
N PHE A 72 6.66 -2.58 7.35
CA PHE A 72 6.18 -3.96 7.40
C PHE A 72 5.63 -4.32 8.78
N LYS A 73 4.47 -4.97 8.81
CA LYS A 73 3.89 -5.53 10.03
C LYS A 73 3.51 -6.98 9.82
N LYS A 74 3.94 -7.87 10.72
CA LYS A 74 3.43 -9.24 10.77
C LYS A 74 2.16 -9.28 11.61
N TYR A 75 1.14 -9.97 11.13
CA TYR A 75 -0.10 -10.23 11.85
C TYR A 75 -0.39 -11.72 11.92
N LYS A 76 -0.97 -12.14 13.03
CA LYS A 76 -1.33 -13.54 13.29
C LYS A 76 -2.77 -13.60 13.77
N LYS A 77 -3.64 -14.22 12.97
CA LYS A 77 -5.02 -14.53 13.36
C LYS A 77 -5.06 -15.96 13.90
N ASN A 78 -5.44 -16.11 15.16
CA ASN A 78 -5.75 -17.42 15.73
C ASN A 78 -7.14 -17.83 15.23
N ILE A 79 -7.25 -18.99 14.57
CA ILE A 79 -8.54 -19.52 14.11
C ILE A 79 -9.18 -20.35 15.23
N GLY A 80 -8.37 -21.10 15.98
CA GLY A 80 -8.81 -21.92 17.10
C GLY A 80 -8.08 -23.25 17.15
N SER A 81 -8.45 -24.10 18.10
CA SER A 81 -8.08 -25.51 18.10
C SER A 81 -9.30 -26.36 17.75
N ILE A 82 -9.12 -27.33 16.86
CA ILE A 82 -10.18 -28.22 16.37
C ILE A 82 -9.83 -29.63 16.81
N ILE A 83 -10.81 -30.35 17.35
CA ILE A 83 -10.66 -31.76 17.71
C ILE A 83 -10.47 -32.55 16.41
N ARG A 84 -9.39 -33.32 16.35
CA ARG A 84 -9.05 -34.14 15.18
C ARG A 84 -9.87 -35.42 15.13
N ALA A 85 -10.15 -36.01 16.29
CA ALA A 85 -10.82 -37.29 16.38
C ALA A 85 -12.33 -37.16 16.10
N PRO A 86 -12.96 -38.20 15.50
CA PRO A 86 -14.39 -38.18 15.21
C PRO A 86 -15.25 -38.15 16.49
N TYR A 87 -14.83 -38.77 17.60
CA TYR A 87 -15.47 -38.67 18.92
C TYR A 87 -14.56 -39.18 20.06
N LYS A 88 -14.98 -39.00 21.33
CA LYS A 88 -14.37 -39.51 22.59
C LYS A 88 -12.92 -39.13 22.90
N ASN A 89 -12.29 -38.23 22.15
CA ASN A 89 -10.90 -37.84 22.41
C ASN A 89 -10.70 -36.31 22.41
N LYS A 90 -10.69 -35.70 23.60
CA LYS A 90 -10.50 -34.26 23.82
C LYS A 90 -9.04 -33.80 23.66
N THR A 91 -8.06 -34.71 23.81
CA THR A 91 -6.63 -34.36 23.80
C THR A 91 -6.08 -34.20 22.38
N SER A 92 -6.65 -34.92 21.40
CA SER A 92 -6.26 -34.80 20.01
C SER A 92 -6.83 -33.53 19.36
N GLN A 93 -6.10 -32.41 19.45
CA GLN A 93 -6.48 -31.14 18.83
C GLN A 93 -5.39 -30.58 17.91
N PHE A 94 -5.77 -30.12 16.72
CA PHE A 94 -4.89 -29.31 15.87
C PHE A 94 -5.18 -27.83 16.05
N LYS A 95 -4.12 -27.02 16.17
CA LYS A 95 -4.23 -25.56 16.27
C LYS A 95 -4.04 -24.93 14.91
N LEU A 96 -5.07 -24.22 14.43
CA LEU A 96 -5.01 -23.49 13.17
C LEU A 96 -4.73 -22.01 13.41
N LYS A 97 -3.77 -21.49 12.65
CA LYS A 97 -3.29 -20.11 12.72
C LYS A 97 -3.07 -19.61 11.31
N LEU A 98 -3.51 -18.39 11.04
CA LEU A 98 -3.28 -17.71 9.77
C LEU A 98 -2.29 -16.58 9.99
N GLU A 99 -1.16 -16.64 9.29
CA GLU A 99 -0.13 -15.61 9.31
C GLU A 99 -0.23 -14.76 8.05
N ARG A 100 -0.18 -13.44 8.22
CA ARG A 100 -0.11 -12.47 7.13
C ARG A 100 0.98 -11.45 7.39
N TYR A 101 1.60 -11.02 6.30
CA TYR A 101 2.51 -9.89 6.26
C TYR A 101 1.76 -8.73 5.62
N TYR A 102 1.80 -7.58 6.29
CA TYR A 102 1.23 -6.34 5.79
C TYR A 102 2.34 -5.37 5.44
N LEU A 103 2.28 -4.80 4.25
CA LEU A 103 3.15 -3.72 3.80
C LEU A 103 2.33 -2.44 3.73
N PHE A 104 2.81 -1.38 4.37
CA PHE A 104 2.20 -0.06 4.36
C PHE A 104 3.08 0.84 3.50
N LEU A 105 2.52 1.33 2.41
CA LEU A 105 3.13 2.33 1.55
C LEU A 105 2.42 3.66 1.80
N ILE A 106 3.15 4.64 2.32
CA ILE A 106 2.67 6.00 2.46
C ILE A 106 3.51 6.86 1.54
N PHE A 107 2.87 7.61 0.65
CA PHE A 107 3.57 8.61 -0.14
C PHE A 107 2.78 9.90 -0.18
N SER A 108 3.49 10.99 -0.41
CA SER A 108 2.90 12.31 -0.39
C SER A 108 3.64 13.26 -1.30
N PHE A 109 2.89 14.17 -1.89
CA PHE A 109 3.44 15.23 -2.72
C PHE A 109 2.72 16.54 -2.48
N ASN A 110 3.45 17.62 -2.71
CA ASN A 110 2.92 18.96 -2.62
C ASN A 110 2.31 19.38 -3.96
N ILE A 111 1.16 20.04 -3.90
CA ILE A 111 0.50 20.69 -5.02
C ILE A 111 0.58 22.22 -4.83
N PRO A 112 0.78 22.99 -5.92
CA PRO A 112 0.89 24.45 -5.84
C PRO A 112 -0.45 25.10 -5.49
N ASN A 113 -1.57 24.56 -5.98
CA ASN A 113 -2.92 25.08 -5.75
C ASN A 113 -3.83 23.96 -5.25
N LYS A 114 -4.82 24.30 -4.40
CA LYS A 114 -5.89 23.36 -4.06
C LYS A 114 -6.76 23.08 -5.27
N ILE A 115 -7.34 21.89 -5.29
CA ILE A 115 -8.27 21.49 -6.34
C ILE A 115 -9.62 22.13 -6.05
N GLN A 116 -10.10 22.96 -6.97
CA GLN A 116 -11.44 23.55 -6.90
C GLN A 116 -12.45 22.56 -7.45
N VAL A 117 -13.50 22.28 -6.69
CA VAL A 117 -14.63 21.44 -7.08
C VAL A 117 -15.87 22.30 -7.09
N ASN A 118 -16.44 22.49 -8.28
CA ASN A 118 -17.59 23.36 -8.49
C ASN A 118 -18.89 22.55 -8.60
N SER A 119 -18.82 21.27 -8.95
CA SER A 119 -19.99 20.43 -9.15
C SER A 119 -19.83 19.02 -8.56
N GLN A 120 -20.95 18.33 -8.37
CA GLN A 120 -20.96 16.91 -7.99
C GLN A 120 -20.34 16.02 -9.07
N LEU A 121 -20.45 16.41 -10.35
CA LEU A 121 -19.83 15.71 -11.46
C LEU A 121 -18.29 15.77 -11.38
N ASP A 122 -17.73 16.93 -11.04
CA ASP A 122 -16.28 17.10 -10.87
C ASP A 122 -15.75 16.21 -9.73
N LEU A 123 -16.50 16.13 -8.63
CA LEU A 123 -16.15 15.25 -7.52
C LEU A 123 -16.17 13.78 -7.94
N LYS A 124 -17.20 13.36 -8.69
CA LYS A 124 -17.29 11.99 -9.21
C LYS A 124 -16.15 11.68 -10.18
N LEU A 125 -15.81 12.60 -11.07
CA LEU A 125 -14.69 12.45 -12.01
C LEU A 125 -13.36 12.33 -11.28
N LEU A 126 -13.14 13.13 -10.24
CA LEU A 126 -11.93 13.08 -9.43
C LEU A 126 -11.82 11.74 -8.70
N LEU A 127 -12.91 11.27 -8.08
CA LEU A 127 -12.94 9.97 -7.42
C LEU A 127 -12.75 8.82 -8.41
N ASP A 128 -13.42 8.83 -9.56
CA ASP A 128 -13.33 7.76 -10.55
C ASP A 128 -11.93 7.66 -11.15
N LYS A 129 -11.32 8.79 -11.50
CA LYS A 129 -9.97 8.84 -12.08
C LYS A 129 -8.87 8.51 -11.08
N ILE A 130 -9.10 8.76 -9.79
CA ILE A 130 -8.08 8.51 -8.76
C ILE A 130 -8.26 7.13 -8.12
N ILE A 131 -9.48 6.67 -7.89
CA ILE A 131 -9.74 5.46 -7.09
C ILE A 131 -9.83 4.21 -7.97
N LYS A 132 -10.46 4.26 -9.15
CA LYS A 132 -10.62 3.07 -10.00
C LYS A 132 -9.29 2.53 -10.55
N PRO A 133 -8.36 3.33 -11.10
CA PRO A 133 -7.13 2.79 -11.68
C PRO A 133 -6.13 2.30 -10.63
N TYR A 134 -6.30 2.61 -9.35
CA TYR A 134 -5.35 2.15 -8.32
C TYR A 134 -5.33 0.63 -8.11
N LYS A 135 -6.28 -0.12 -8.69
CA LYS A 135 -6.22 -1.60 -8.74
C LYS A 135 -5.04 -2.11 -9.58
N PHE A 136 -4.53 -1.33 -10.53
CA PHE A 136 -3.35 -1.70 -11.31
C PHE A 136 -2.06 -1.71 -10.47
N PHE A 137 -2.09 -1.12 -9.27
CA PHE A 137 -0.95 -1.03 -8.37
C PHE A 137 -0.86 -2.23 -7.42
N GLU A 138 -0.97 -3.43 -7.98
CA GLU A 138 -0.99 -4.74 -7.28
C GLU A 138 -0.19 -5.79 -8.04
N SER A 139 0.21 -6.86 -7.35
CA SER A 139 0.75 -8.08 -7.98
C SER A 139 0.09 -9.33 -7.40
N THR A 140 0.33 -10.48 -8.01
CA THR A 140 -0.33 -11.75 -7.67
C THR A 140 -0.23 -12.11 -6.18
N LEU A 141 0.93 -11.88 -5.55
CA LEU A 141 1.16 -12.18 -4.13
C LEU A 141 1.00 -10.95 -3.21
N ILE A 142 0.81 -9.76 -3.79
CA ILE A 142 0.84 -8.47 -3.10
C ILE A 142 -0.40 -7.70 -3.51
N THR A 143 -1.49 -7.93 -2.79
CA THR A 143 -2.81 -7.36 -3.10
C THR A 143 -3.15 -6.26 -2.11
N GLN A 144 -3.92 -5.24 -2.50
CA GLN A 144 -4.31 -4.17 -1.58
C GLN A 144 -5.41 -4.70 -0.64
N ASP A 145 -5.28 -4.37 0.63
CA ASP A 145 -6.28 -4.60 1.67
C ASP A 145 -7.02 -3.29 1.97
N TYR A 146 -6.33 -2.15 1.87
CA TYR A 146 -6.87 -0.83 2.14
C TYR A 146 -6.13 0.26 1.38
N ARG A 147 -6.86 1.32 1.03
CA ARG A 147 -6.32 2.54 0.42
C ARG A 147 -7.05 3.77 0.98
N LYS A 148 -6.27 4.79 1.32
CA LYS A 148 -6.75 6.11 1.73
C LYS A 148 -6.03 7.17 0.93
N ILE A 149 -6.76 8.15 0.45
CA ILE A 149 -6.22 9.27 -0.30
C ILE A 149 -6.80 10.53 0.31
N ASN A 150 -5.94 11.40 0.82
CA ASN A 150 -6.31 12.68 1.38
C ASN A 150 -5.93 13.76 0.37
N ILE A 151 -6.94 14.45 -0.17
CA ILE A 151 -6.76 15.52 -1.16
C ILE A 151 -7.40 16.78 -0.58
N PRO A 152 -6.68 17.90 -0.49
CA PRO A 152 -7.25 19.18 -0.10
C PRO A 152 -8.06 19.74 -1.26
N ILE A 153 -9.36 19.95 -1.03
CA ILE A 153 -10.34 20.43 -2.00
C ILE A 153 -10.95 21.74 -1.49
N GLU A 154 -11.21 22.68 -2.39
CA GLU A 154 -12.05 23.84 -2.12
C GLU A 154 -13.39 23.69 -2.84
N PHE A 155 -14.48 23.79 -2.08
CA PHE A 155 -15.83 23.86 -2.61
C PHE A 155 -16.27 25.30 -2.70
N LYS A 156 -16.70 25.73 -3.88
CA LYS A 156 -17.36 27.02 -4.03
C LYS A 156 -18.82 26.86 -3.62
N ILE A 157 -19.13 27.18 -2.36
CA ILE A 157 -20.51 27.30 -1.90
C ILE A 157 -20.99 28.67 -2.35
N ILE A 158 -21.76 28.71 -3.44
CA ILE A 158 -22.51 29.92 -3.80
C ILE A 158 -23.76 29.89 -2.91
N ASN A 159 -23.85 30.83 -1.96
CA ASN A 159 -25.11 31.14 -1.28
C ASN A 159 -25.99 31.98 -2.19
#